data_AF-A0A539E9I6-F1
#
_entry.id   AF-A0A539E9I6-F1
#
_cell.length_a   1.000
_cell.length_b   1.000
_cell.length_c   1.000
_cell.angle_alpha   90.00
_cell.angle_beta   90.00
_cell.angle_gamma   90.00
#
_symmetry.space_group_name_H-M   'P 1'
#
loop_
_entity.id
_entity.type
_entity.pdbx_description
1 polymer ?
#
loop_
_entity_poly.entity_id
_entity_poly.type
_entity_poly.pdbx_seq_one_letter_code
_entity_poly.pdbx_strand_id
1 'polypeptide(L)' 'MTISSNFMKLLGLTDGHAGGFDGEWIGSGPVLPVTSPIDGATIGSVTQVTEAEYDRIVSRA' A
#
# COMPACT_ATOMS: atom_id res chain seq x y z
N MET A 1 -4.77 4.65 -23.77
CA MET A 1 -3.32 4.72 -23.49
C MET A 1 -3.04 3.72 -22.39
N THR A 2 -2.52 2.54 -22.73
CA THR A 2 -2.25 1.50 -21.73
C THR A 2 -0.87 1.77 -21.16
N ILE A 3 -0.80 2.34 -19.95
CA ILE A 3 0.43 2.29 -19.16
C ILE A 3 0.69 0.81 -18.90
N SER A 4 1.62 0.22 -19.66
CA SER A 4 1.94 -1.20 -19.52
C SER A 4 2.50 -1.43 -18.12
N SER A 5 1.88 -2.35 -17.42
CA SER A 5 2.00 -2.79 -16.02
C SER A 5 3.39 -3.30 -15.59
N ASN A 6 4.48 -2.93 -16.28
CA ASN A 6 5.82 -3.42 -16.02
C ASN A 6 6.63 -2.55 -15.06
N PHE A 7 6.47 -1.22 -15.06
CA PHE A 7 7.26 -0.38 -14.17
C PHE A 7 6.85 -0.54 -12.69
N MET A 8 5.56 -0.64 -12.39
CA MET A 8 5.10 -0.85 -11.01
C MET A 8 5.60 -2.20 -10.46
N LYS A 9 5.58 -3.25 -11.28
CA LYS A 9 6.15 -4.56 -10.91
C LYS A 9 7.66 -4.50 -10.67
N LEU A 10 8.40 -3.69 -11.45
CA LEU A 10 9.83 -3.46 -11.22
C LEU A 10 10.11 -2.77 -9.88
N LEU A 11 9.18 -1.95 -9.38
CA LEU A 11 9.26 -1.37 -8.03
C LEU A 11 8.87 -2.37 -6.92
N GLY A 12 8.54 -3.62 -7.28
CA GLY A 12 8.01 -4.61 -6.34
C GLY A 12 6.57 -4.35 -5.94
N LEU A 13 5.84 -3.52 -6.70
CA LEU A 13 4.44 -3.22 -6.43
C LEU A 13 3.51 -4.31 -7.02
N THR A 14 2.52 -4.68 -6.22
CA THR A 14 1.42 -5.62 -6.44
C THR A 14 0.09 -4.87 -6.35
N ASP A 15 -1.02 -5.52 -6.69
CA ASP A 15 -2.35 -4.88 -6.70
C ASP A 15 -2.83 -4.46 -5.29
N GLY A 16 -2.23 -5.03 -4.24
CA GLY A 16 -2.46 -4.66 -2.83
C GLY A 16 -1.18 -4.75 -1.99
N HIS A 17 -1.00 -3.79 -1.07
CA HIS A 17 0.16 -3.67 -0.20
C HIS A 17 -0.19 -3.42 1.25
N ALA A 18 0.62 -3.90 2.18
CA ALA A 18 0.52 -3.50 3.58
C ALA A 18 1.03 -2.06 3.76
N GLY A 19 0.31 -1.25 4.55
CA GLY A 19 0.58 0.18 4.73
C GLY A 19 1.56 0.53 5.84
N GLY A 20 1.97 -0.44 6.66
CA GLY A 20 2.93 -0.27 7.76
C GLY A 20 4.20 -1.09 7.56
N PHE A 21 5.29 -0.61 8.17
CA PHE A 21 6.58 -1.32 8.16
C PHE A 21 7.34 -1.08 9.46
N ASP A 22 7.78 -2.16 10.12
CA ASP A 22 8.61 -2.14 11.35
C ASP A 22 9.75 -3.17 11.34
N GLY A 23 10.25 -3.46 10.14
CA GLY A 23 11.16 -4.58 9.84
C GLY A 23 10.46 -5.72 9.11
N GLU A 24 9.13 -5.77 9.18
CA GLU A 24 8.25 -6.55 8.31
C GLU A 24 7.09 -5.67 7.84
N TRP A 25 6.49 -6.04 6.70
CA TRP A 25 5.31 -5.36 6.18
C TRP A 25 4.07 -5.79 6.96
N ILE A 26 3.33 -4.84 7.53
CA ILE A 26 2.13 -5.09 8.35
C ILE A 26 0.97 -4.17 7.96
N GLY A 27 -0.25 -4.63 8.25
CA GLY A 27 -1.47 -3.87 7.99
C GLY A 27 -2.68 -4.80 7.95
N SER A 28 -3.61 -4.60 8.88
CA SER A 28 -4.87 -5.35 8.97
C SER A 28 -6.11 -4.46 9.09
N GLY A 29 -5.94 -3.15 8.93
CA GLY A 29 -7.00 -2.15 8.92
C GLY A 29 -7.74 -2.07 7.57
N PRO A 30 -8.53 -0.99 7.38
CA PRO A 30 -9.32 -0.81 6.17
C PRO A 30 -8.46 -0.72 4.90
N VAL A 31 -8.89 -1.43 3.84
CA VAL A 31 -8.27 -1.34 2.52
C VAL A 31 -8.62 0.01 1.87
N LEU A 32 -7.59 0.76 1.49
CA LEU A 32 -7.70 2.05 0.80
C LEU A 32 -7.38 1.87 -0.69
N PRO A 33 -8.34 2.08 -1.62
CA PRO A 33 -8.03 2.12 -3.04
C PRO A 33 -7.19 3.36 -3.37
N VAL A 34 -6.19 3.19 -4.24
CA VAL A 34 -5.36 4.29 -4.74
C VAL A 34 -5.82 4.65 -6.15
N THR A 35 -6.27 5.88 -6.32
CA THR A 35 -6.85 6.37 -7.57
C THR A 35 -5.92 7.39 -8.23
N SER A 36 -5.66 7.18 -9.52
CA SER A 36 -4.91 8.09 -10.38
C SER A 36 -5.68 9.41 -10.58
N PRO A 37 -5.09 10.58 -10.30
CA PRO A 37 -5.73 11.86 -10.58
C PRO A 37 -5.73 12.21 -12.08
N ILE A 38 -5.02 11.45 -12.92
CA ILE A 38 -4.92 11.68 -14.37
C ILE A 38 -6.25 11.35 -15.05
N ASP A 39 -6.86 10.24 -14.65
CA ASP A 39 -8.01 9.62 -15.34
C ASP A 39 -9.04 8.98 -14.40
N GLY A 40 -8.82 9.04 -13.09
CA GLY A 40 -9.71 8.43 -12.10
C GLY A 40 -9.61 6.90 -12.02
N ALA A 41 -8.64 6.28 -12.69
CA ALA A 41 -8.47 4.84 -12.64
C ALA A 41 -7.87 4.39 -11.30
N THR A 42 -8.36 3.28 -10.74
CA THR A 42 -7.72 2.62 -9.60
C THR A 42 -6.45 1.92 -10.06
N ILE A 43 -5.33 2.23 -9.42
CA ILE A 43 -4.01 1.70 -9.76
C ILE A 43 -3.46 0.70 -8.74
N GLY A 44 -4.17 0.47 -7.64
CA GLY A 44 -3.81 -0.49 -6.61
C GLY A 44 -4.56 -0.21 -5.31
N SER A 45 -4.10 -0.84 -4.24
CA SER A 45 -4.68 -0.66 -2.90
C SER A 45 -3.63 -0.78 -1.81
N VAL A 46 -3.91 -0.16 -0.65
CA VAL A 46 -3.09 -0.28 0.56
C VAL A 46 -4.00 -0.74 1.70
N THR A 47 -3.64 -1.84 2.36
CA THR A 47 -4.23 -2.24 3.64
C THR A 47 -3.62 -1.39 4.73
N GLN A 48 -4.39 -0.46 5.28
CA GLN A 48 -3.93 0.46 6.33
C GLN A 48 -3.59 -0.30 7.62
N VAL A 49 -2.81 0.33 8.49
CA VAL A 49 -2.56 -0.19 9.83
C VAL A 49 -3.71 0.11 10.79
N THR A 50 -3.89 -0.74 11.78
CA THR A 50 -4.70 -0.45 12.97
C THR A 50 -3.95 0.45 13.95
N GLU A 51 -4.64 1.02 14.94
CA GLU A 51 -3.99 1.78 16.03
C GLU A 51 -2.97 0.93 16.79
N ALA A 52 -3.28 -0.33 17.07
CA ALA A 52 -2.36 -1.24 17.75
C ALA A 52 -1.09 -1.54 16.92
N GLU A 53 -1.24 -1.68 15.60
CA GLU A 53 -0.10 -1.84 14.69
C GLU A 53 0.73 -0.55 14.59
N TYR A 54 0.10 0.62 14.63
CA TYR A 54 0.79 1.90 14.71
C TYR A 54 1.64 2.00 16.00
N ASP A 55 1.06 1.70 17.16
CA ASP A 55 1.77 1.72 18.43
C ASP A 55 2.97 0.75 18.42
N ARG A 56 2.80 -0.43 17.83
CA ARG A 56 3.87 -1.40 17.61
C ARG A 56 4.99 -0.83 16.73
N ILE A 57 4.67 -0.19 15.60
CA ILE A 57 5.65 0.43 14.70
C ILE A 57 6.46 1.49 15.46
N VAL A 58 5.78 2.39 16.17
CA VAL A 58 6.41 3.45 16.97
C VAL A 58 7.36 2.88 18.02
N SER A 59 7.02 1.75 18.64
CA SER A 59 7.87 1.11 19.64
C SER A 59 9.18 0.51 19.11
N ARG A 60 9.29 0.33 17.78
CA ARG A 60 10.42 -0.33 17.10
C ARG A 60 11.23 0.61 16.20
N ALA A 61 10.84 1.88 16.09
CA ALA A 61 11.51 2.92 15.28
C ALA A 61 12.66 3.58 16.05
#